data_AF-F8A4C6-F1
#
_entry.id   AF-F8A4C6-F1
#
_cell.length_a   1.000
_cell.length_b   1.000
_cell.length_c   1.000
_cell.angle_alpha   90.00
_cell.angle_beta   90.00
_cell.angle_gamma   90.00
#
_symmetry.space_group_name_H-M   'P 1'
#
loop_
_entity.id
_entity.type
_entity.pdbx_description
1 polymer ?
#
loop_
_entity_poly.entity_id
_entity_poly.type
_entity_poly.pdbx_seq_one_letter_code
_entity_poly.pdbx_strand_id
1 'polypeptide(L)'
;MRGLYLLCLLVSWAGVLTLDLRFGLALGRGPRVARVRVALVVLAGAVVLVVWDLVAIAQGFYGRGASDALLGVWLAPHLPVEEIVFVTFLSHLTLVTAGAARRVLARAARPAPAGARVPR
;
A
#
# COMPACT_ATOMS: atom_id res chain seq x y z
N MET A 1 -17.25 11.59 15.58
CA MET A 1 -17.37 12.25 14.26
C MET A 1 -17.29 11.17 13.20
N ARG A 2 -18.41 10.90 12.52
CA ARG A 2 -18.49 9.82 11.51
C ARG A 2 -17.55 10.09 10.34
N GLY A 3 -16.90 9.04 9.82
CA GLY A 3 -16.05 9.11 8.64
C GLY A 3 -14.64 9.63 8.85
N LEU A 4 -14.24 9.93 10.09
CA LEU A 4 -12.87 10.38 10.38
C LEU A 4 -11.85 9.29 10.02
N TYR A 5 -12.21 8.01 10.20
CA TYR A 5 -11.34 6.90 9.81
C TYR A 5 -11.07 6.89 8.30
N LEU A 6 -12.14 6.98 7.49
CA LEU A 6 -12.03 7.08 6.04
C LEU A 6 -11.19 8.28 5.61
N LEU A 7 -11.40 9.45 6.23
CA LEU A 7 -10.62 10.65 5.93
C LEU A 7 -9.14 10.44 6.22
N CYS A 8 -8.78 9.90 7.39
CA CYS A 8 -7.40 9.60 7.74
C CYS A 8 -6.76 8.61 6.76
N LEU A 9 -7.50 7.57 6.33
CA LEU A 9 -7.03 6.62 5.32
C LEU A 9 -6.76 7.32 3.98
N LEU A 10 -7.70 8.13 3.48
CA LEU A 10 -7.56 8.82 2.21
C LEU A 10 -6.41 9.83 2.22
N VAL A 11 -6.25 10.60 3.30
CA VAL A 11 -5.13 11.54 3.46
C VAL A 11 -3.79 10.80 3.50
N SER A 12 -3.73 9.69 4.25
CA SER A 12 -2.52 8.86 4.32
C SER A 12 -2.18 8.24 2.96
N TRP A 13 -3.18 7.71 2.26
CA TRP A 13 -2.99 7.13 0.94
C TRP A 13 -2.56 8.19 -0.08
N ALA A 14 -3.17 9.37 -0.07
CA ALA A 14 -2.75 10.49 -0.91
C ALA A 14 -1.27 10.85 -0.66
N GLY A 15 -0.85 10.92 0.61
CA GLY A 15 0.54 11.15 0.99
C GLY A 15 1.49 10.10 0.41
N VAL A 16 1.16 8.81 0.58
CA VAL A 16 1.95 7.70 0.04
C VAL A 16 1.98 7.71 -1.49
N LEU A 17 0.86 8.05 -2.15
CA LEU A 17 0.79 8.19 -3.60
C LEU A 17 1.69 9.33 -4.10
N THR A 18 1.69 10.49 -3.42
CA THR A 18 2.62 11.57 -3.76
C THR A 18 4.07 11.16 -3.59
N LEU A 19 4.42 10.40 -2.54
CA LEU A 19 5.78 9.87 -2.37
C LEU A 19 6.14 8.88 -3.48
N ASP A 20 5.22 7.99 -3.85
CA ASP A 20 5.44 7.02 -4.91
C ASP A 20 5.71 7.71 -6.26
N LEU A 21 4.87 8.68 -6.62
CA LEU A 21 5.03 9.45 -7.86
C LEU A 21 6.31 10.29 -7.84
N ARG A 22 6.61 10.98 -6.73
CA ARG A 22 7.80 11.84 -6.60
C ARG A 22 9.10 11.06 -6.69
N PHE A 23 9.19 9.91 -6.05
CA PHE A 23 10.42 9.12 -6.00
C PHE A 23 10.47 8.00 -7.04
N GLY A 24 9.39 7.76 -7.76
CA GLY A 24 9.24 6.64 -8.67
C GLY A 24 9.58 5.33 -7.96
N LEU A 25 8.70 4.87 -7.08
CA LEU A 25 8.91 3.65 -6.28
C LEU A 25 8.18 2.44 -6.89
N ALA A 26 6.94 2.62 -7.29
CA ALA A 26 6.08 1.68 -7.97
C ALA A 26 5.43 2.35 -9.19
N LEU A 27 4.46 3.25 -9.02
CA LEU A 27 3.73 3.91 -10.11
C LEU A 27 4.56 4.93 -10.88
N GLY A 28 5.48 5.63 -10.21
CA GLY A 28 6.35 6.62 -10.87
C GLY A 28 7.49 6.01 -11.69
N ARG A 29 7.62 4.67 -11.77
CA ARG A 29 8.64 4.00 -12.60
C ARG A 29 8.08 3.66 -13.98
N GLY A 30 8.55 4.38 -15.01
CA GLY A 30 8.49 3.93 -16.41
C GLY A 30 7.21 4.27 -17.19
N PRO A 31 7.02 3.64 -18.37
CA PRO A 31 5.94 3.93 -19.32
C PRO A 31 4.54 3.66 -18.75
N ARG A 32 3.48 4.18 -19.41
CA ARG A 32 2.08 3.99 -18.99
C ARG A 32 1.71 2.51 -18.73
N VAL A 33 2.28 1.58 -19.50
CA VAL A 33 2.07 0.12 -19.33
C VAL A 33 2.55 -0.38 -17.96
N ALA A 34 3.62 0.19 -17.40
CA ALA A 34 4.11 -0.17 -16.07
C ALA A 34 3.11 0.23 -14.97
N ARG A 35 2.42 1.36 -15.13
CA ARG A 35 1.39 1.82 -14.19
C ARG A 35 0.19 0.90 -14.13
N VAL A 36 -0.26 0.40 -15.28
CA VAL A 36 -1.36 -0.57 -15.37
C VAL A 36 -1.01 -1.85 -14.62
N ARG A 37 0.23 -2.36 -14.78
CA ARG A 37 0.68 -3.55 -14.05
C ARG A 37 0.65 -3.34 -12.53
N VAL A 38 1.12 -2.18 -12.05
CA VAL A 38 1.07 -1.87 -10.62
C VAL A 38 -0.37 -1.83 -10.12
N ALA A 39 -1.27 -1.16 -10.85
CA ALA A 39 -2.69 -1.12 -10.49
C ALA A 39 -3.32 -2.53 -10.44
N LEU A 40 -3.00 -3.40 -11.39
CA LEU A 40 -3.47 -4.79 -11.40
C LEU A 40 -2.93 -5.59 -10.21
N VAL A 41 -1.66 -5.40 -9.83
CA VAL A 41 -1.07 -6.06 -8.66
C VAL A 41 -1.71 -5.58 -7.36
N VAL A 42 -1.95 -4.26 -7.22
CA VAL A 42 -2.67 -3.70 -6.07
C VAL A 42 -4.07 -4.29 -5.99
N LEU A 43 -4.79 -4.33 -7.13
CA LEU A 43 -6.13 -4.90 -7.19
C LEU A 43 -6.14 -6.38 -6.82
N ALA A 44 -5.22 -7.17 -7.37
CA ALA A 44 -5.11 -8.60 -7.06
C ALA A 44 -4.78 -8.82 -5.58
N GLY A 45 -3.86 -8.04 -5.01
CA GLY A 45 -3.53 -8.08 -3.58
C GLY A 45 -4.73 -7.73 -2.71
N ALA A 46 -5.45 -6.66 -3.06
CA ALA A 46 -6.66 -6.26 -2.35
C ALA A 46 -7.74 -7.36 -2.41
N VAL A 47 -7.96 -7.99 -3.57
CA VAL A 47 -8.91 -9.10 -3.70
C VAL A 47 -8.52 -10.27 -2.81
N VAL A 48 -7.24 -10.65 -2.77
CA VAL A 48 -6.76 -11.73 -1.90
C VAL A 48 -7.00 -11.40 -0.43
N LEU A 49 -6.69 -10.17 0.00
CA LEU A 49 -6.91 -9.73 1.38
C LEU A 49 -8.40 -9.69 1.73
N VAL A 50 -9.25 -9.19 0.85
CA VAL A 50 -10.71 -9.21 1.06
C VAL A 50 -11.24 -10.63 1.18
N VAL A 51 -10.79 -11.56 0.32
CA VAL A 51 -11.18 -12.97 0.44
C VAL A 51 -10.74 -13.53 1.79
N TRP A 52 -9.53 -13.20 2.24
CA TRP A 52 -9.04 -13.60 3.55
C TRP A 52 -9.88 -13.02 4.69
N ASP A 53 -10.25 -11.75 4.62
CA ASP A 53 -11.11 -11.11 5.62
C ASP A 53 -12.48 -11.79 5.68
N LEU A 54 -13.09 -12.08 4.53
CA LEU A 54 -14.35 -12.80 4.46
C LEU A 54 -14.27 -14.20 5.09
N VAL A 55 -13.17 -14.91 4.87
CA VAL A 55 -12.92 -16.22 5.54
C VAL A 55 -12.85 -16.03 7.04
N ALA A 56 -12.04 -15.07 7.52
CA ALA A 56 -11.89 -14.82 8.95
C ALA A 56 -13.19 -14.32 9.62
N ILE A 57 -14.00 -13.54 8.92
CA ILE A 57 -15.35 -13.12 9.36
C ILE A 57 -16.24 -14.36 9.49
N ALA A 58 -16.25 -15.25 8.50
CA ALA A 58 -17.04 -16.47 8.52
C ALA A 58 -16.64 -17.43 9.65
N GLN A 59 -15.38 -17.42 10.05
CA GLN A 59 -14.87 -18.18 11.21
C GLN A 59 -15.13 -17.48 12.56
N GLY A 60 -15.70 -16.27 12.56
CA GLY A 60 -16.03 -15.52 13.77
C GLY A 60 -14.83 -14.82 14.43
N PHE A 61 -13.71 -14.66 13.73
CA PHE A 61 -12.53 -13.96 14.27
C PHE A 61 -12.76 -12.45 14.40
N TYR A 62 -13.65 -11.88 13.59
CA TYR A 62 -13.93 -10.44 13.59
C TYR A 62 -15.16 -10.11 14.44
N GLY A 63 -14.95 -9.36 15.53
CA GLY A 63 -16.01 -8.74 16.32
C GLY A 63 -16.47 -7.39 15.75
N ARG A 64 -17.65 -6.90 16.15
CA ARG A 64 -18.09 -5.52 15.82
C ARG A 64 -17.20 -4.52 16.54
N GLY A 65 -16.24 -3.92 15.83
CA GLY A 65 -15.64 -2.66 16.24
C GLY A 65 -16.67 -1.54 16.08
N ALA A 66 -17.55 -1.37 17.06
CA ALA A 66 -18.49 -0.25 17.09
C ALA A 66 -17.70 1.02 17.44
N SER A 67 -17.15 1.69 16.42
CA SER A 67 -16.47 2.97 16.56
C SER A 67 -17.30 4.07 15.89
N ASP A 68 -17.54 5.16 16.62
CA ASP A 68 -18.24 6.35 16.12
C ASP A 68 -17.48 7.07 15.00
N ALA A 69 -16.24 6.64 14.71
CA ALA A 69 -15.42 7.14 13.61
C ALA A 69 -15.76 6.50 12.25
N LEU A 70 -16.47 5.37 12.23
CA LEU A 70 -16.90 4.71 11.01
C LEU A 70 -17.99 5.53 10.29
N LEU A 71 -18.03 5.41 8.96
CA LEU A 71 -19.06 5.97 8.09
C LEU A 71 -20.43 5.32 8.38
N GLY A 72 -20.41 4.06 8.83
CA GLY A 72 -21.60 3.26 9.08
C GLY A 72 -22.17 2.56 7.84
N VAL A 73 -21.43 2.55 6.73
CA VAL A 73 -21.77 1.79 5.52
C VAL A 73 -21.08 0.45 5.57
N TRP A 74 -21.86 -0.63 5.52
CA TRP A 74 -21.40 -2.01 5.64
C TRP A 74 -21.62 -2.75 4.32
N LEU A 75 -20.58 -3.41 3.82
CA LEU A 75 -20.62 -4.20 2.59
C LEU A 75 -21.00 -5.66 2.85
N ALA A 76 -20.62 -6.17 4.02
CA ALA A 76 -20.97 -7.50 4.52
C ALA A 76 -21.07 -7.45 6.06
N PRO A 77 -21.56 -8.50 6.75
CA PRO A 77 -21.48 -8.56 8.20
C PRO A 77 -20.04 -8.31 8.65
N HIS A 78 -19.84 -7.33 9.53
CA HIS A 78 -18.52 -6.95 10.07
C HIS A 78 -17.51 -6.38 9.05
N LEU A 79 -17.91 -6.09 7.81
CA LEU A 79 -17.03 -5.51 6.78
C LEU A 79 -17.47 -4.08 6.40
N PRO A 80 -16.91 -3.03 7.04
CA PRO A 80 -17.21 -1.65 6.69
C PRO A 80 -16.57 -1.28 5.33
N VAL A 81 -17.13 -0.30 4.63
CA VAL A 81 -16.60 0.16 3.32
C VAL A 81 -15.15 0.67 3.42
N GLU A 82 -14.79 1.23 4.57
CA GLU A 82 -13.43 1.69 4.86
C GLU A 82 -12.41 0.56 4.84
N GLU A 83 -12.82 -0.68 5.10
CA GLU A 83 -11.92 -1.83 5.05
C GLU A 83 -11.42 -2.09 3.63
N ILE A 84 -12.30 -1.94 2.63
CA ILE A 84 -11.91 -2.03 1.22
C ILE A 84 -10.89 -0.96 0.85
N VAL A 85 -11.07 0.25 1.37
CA VAL A 85 -10.12 1.35 1.17
C VAL A 85 -8.80 1.02 1.87
N PHE A 86 -8.85 0.49 3.09
CA PHE A 86 -7.69 0.09 3.88
C PHE A 86 -6.88 -1.02 3.21
N VAL A 87 -7.49 -2.14 2.81
CA VAL A 87 -6.74 -3.25 2.19
C VAL A 87 -6.19 -2.88 0.81
N THR A 88 -6.88 -2.02 0.07
CA THR A 88 -6.37 -1.47 -1.19
C THR A 88 -5.18 -0.54 -0.93
N PHE A 89 -5.30 0.35 0.05
CA PHE A 89 -4.21 1.21 0.50
C PHE A 89 -3.01 0.38 1.00
N LEU A 90 -3.24 -0.64 1.81
CA LEU A 90 -2.22 -1.54 2.37
C LEU A 90 -1.48 -2.28 1.24
N SER A 91 -2.21 -2.76 0.24
CA SER A 91 -1.63 -3.40 -0.95
C SER A 91 -0.72 -2.43 -1.71
N HIS A 92 -1.17 -1.19 -1.91
CA HIS A 92 -0.35 -0.15 -2.53
C HIS A 92 0.87 0.23 -1.67
N LEU A 93 0.68 0.44 -0.37
CA LEU A 93 1.74 0.75 0.59
C LEU A 93 2.83 -0.32 0.57
N THR A 94 2.45 -1.60 0.52
CA THR A 94 3.39 -2.73 0.44
C THR A 94 4.27 -2.66 -0.81
N LEU A 95 3.72 -2.29 -1.97
CA LEU A 95 4.51 -2.12 -3.19
C LEU A 95 5.47 -0.92 -3.09
N VAL A 96 5.01 0.19 -2.50
CA VAL A 96 5.82 1.40 -2.31
C VAL A 96 6.99 1.11 -1.35
N THR A 97 6.72 0.45 -0.22
CA THR A 97 7.76 0.08 0.75
C THR A 97 8.75 -0.92 0.15
N ALA A 98 8.30 -1.93 -0.59
CA ALA A 98 9.18 -2.84 -1.32
C ALA A 98 10.03 -2.09 -2.36
N GLY A 99 9.44 -1.13 -3.08
CA GLY A 99 10.14 -0.28 -4.04
C GLY A 99 11.19 0.63 -3.41
N ALA A 100 10.94 1.11 -2.19
CA ALA A 100 11.88 1.88 -1.38
C ALA A 100 13.01 1.01 -0.85
N ALA A 101 12.69 -0.15 -0.27
CA ALA A 101 13.65 -1.12 0.24
C ALA A 101 14.65 -1.54 -0.84
N ARG A 102 14.17 -1.92 -2.04
CA ARG A 102 15.04 -2.25 -3.19
C ARG A 102 16.00 -1.12 -3.55
N ARG A 103 15.55 0.14 -3.49
CA ARG A 103 16.40 1.30 -3.80
C ARG A 103 17.46 1.54 -2.72
N VAL A 104 17.10 1.40 -1.44
CA VAL A 104 18.05 1.53 -0.31
C VAL A 104 19.12 0.44 -0.38
N LEU A 105 18.70 -0.82 -0.58
CA LEU A 105 19.62 -1.95 -0.70
C LEU A 105 20.55 -1.81 -1.91
N ALA A 106 20.04 -1.38 -3.07
CA ALA A 106 20.86 -1.15 -4.26
C ALA A 106 21.89 -0.01 -4.09
N ARG A 107 21.61 0.98 -3.23
CA ARG A 107 22.58 2.03 -2.89
C ARG A 107 23.66 1.52 -1.96
N ALA A 108 23.29 0.71 -0.96
CA ALA A 108 24.23 0.10 -0.03
C ALA A 108 25.19 -0.89 -0.71
N ALA A 109 24.73 -1.58 -1.75
CA ALA A 109 25.53 -2.56 -2.50
C ALA A 109 26.52 -1.94 -3.52
N ARG A 110 26.55 -0.61 -3.70
CA ARG A 110 27.50 0.03 -4.62
C ARG A 110 28.90 0.00 -3.99
N PRO A 111 29.90 -0.67 -4.63
CA PRO A 111 31.28 -0.60 -4.16
C PRO A 111 31.75 0.85 -4.10
N ALA A 112 32.53 1.20 -3.08
CA ALA A 112 33.19 2.50 -3.03
C ALA A 112 33.96 2.71 -4.35
N PRO A 113 33.89 3.90 -4.97
CA PRO A 113 34.62 4.16 -6.21
C PRO A 113 36.10 3.84 -5.97
N ALA A 114 36.64 2.92 -6.77
CA ALA A 114 38.04 2.56 -6.75
C ALA A 114 38.88 3.73 -7.27
N GLY A 115 39.12 4.74 -6.43
CA GLY A 115 40.17 5.75 -6.60
C GLY A 115 41.24 5.51 -5.53
N ALA A 116 42.53 5.60 -5.78
CA ALA A 116 43.28 5.92 -6.97
C ALA A 116 44.63 5.20 -6.84
N ARG A 117 44.93 4.21 -7.68
CA ARG A 117 46.33 3.78 -7.83
C ARG A 117 47.01 4.81 -8.71
N VAL A 118 47.67 5.78 -8.07
CA VAL A 118 48.63 6.67 -8.72
C VAL A 118 49.75 5.81 -9.29
N PRO A 119 50.00 5.79 -10.61
CA PRO A 119 51.18 5.15 -11.17
C PRO A 119 52.41 5.95 -10.70
N ARG A 120 53.40 5.26 -10.14
CA ARG A 120 54.75 5.80 -9.93
C ARG A 120 55.60 5.56 -11.17
#